data_AF-A0AAU5ZSE8-F1
#
_entry.id   AF-A0AAU5ZSE8-F1
#
_cell.length_a   1.000
_cell.length_b   1.000
_cell.length_c   1.000
_cell.angle_alpha   90.00
_cell.angle_beta   90.00
_cell.angle_gamma   90.00
#
_symmetry.space_group_name_H-M   'P 1'
#
loop_
_entity.id
_entity.type
_entity.pdbx_description
1 polymer ?
#
loop_
_entity_poly.entity_id
_entity_poly.type
_entity_poly.pdbx_seq_one_letter_code
_entity_poly.pdbx_strand_id
1 'polypeptide(L)'
;MLSEFVQNANDARARQLRFLRSPDALLVAHDGVPVRLGDILLLGMPWLSGKTADARSTGRFGIGLSTLRALATTWEVHCHPFQVRYAGLTLEPVARPELREEISGPEWTVFRIPLEPGQLPAEQLFAWFESWNDASLLFLRHLEQIEVTDGERSTVPGLSWEKAARTRVKVGGTDTGVAVRHATTSEEAVWRVYEAQVTPHPEWKRHHKALEAKAPATVAFPLWPPRPRQRPRGPARRTSRHGRPRPHPVRPCRQPRGLCRQPPEPAVRAADRRPVGGRRP
;
A
#
# COMPACT_ATOMS: atom_id res chain seq x y z
N MET A 1 -3.64 7.62 -0.78
CA MET A 1 -4.79 7.35 0.11
C MET A 1 -4.60 6.05 0.87
N LEU A 2 -4.60 4.89 0.21
CA LEU A 2 -4.41 3.60 0.89
C LEU A 2 -3.06 3.55 1.64
N SER A 3 -2.01 4.14 1.07
CA SER A 3 -0.72 4.37 1.72
C SER A 3 -0.80 5.12 3.06
N GLU A 4 -1.78 6.00 3.24
CA GLU A 4 -1.96 6.77 4.48
C GLU A 4 -2.51 5.87 5.59
N PHE A 5 -3.42 4.95 5.27
CA PHE A 5 -3.87 3.94 6.23
C PHE A 5 -2.73 3.01 6.65
N VAL A 6 -1.88 2.61 5.69
CA VAL A 6 -0.66 1.83 5.99
C VAL A 6 0.27 2.60 6.94
N GLN A 7 0.50 3.89 6.68
CA GLN A 7 1.31 4.73 7.57
C GLN A 7 0.68 4.93 8.95
N ASN A 8 -0.63 5.21 9.01
CA ASN A 8 -1.36 5.40 10.27
C ASN A 8 -1.32 4.15 11.13
N ALA A 9 -1.57 2.98 10.54
CA ALA A 9 -1.49 1.70 11.25
C ALA A 9 -0.05 1.43 11.75
N ASN A 10 0.96 1.65 10.91
CA ASN A 10 2.36 1.52 11.32
C ASN A 10 2.74 2.50 12.44
N ASP A 11 2.31 3.76 12.37
CA ASP A 11 2.54 4.76 13.43
C ASP A 11 1.79 4.40 14.73
N ALA A 12 0.60 3.80 14.61
CA ALA A 12 -0.14 3.21 15.72
C ALA A 12 0.51 1.92 16.25
N ARG A 13 1.63 1.47 15.68
CA ARG A 13 2.32 0.23 16.04
C ARG A 13 1.51 -1.04 15.81
N ALA A 14 0.59 -1.00 14.85
CA ALA A 14 -0.12 -2.19 14.39
C ALA A 14 0.85 -3.22 13.80
N ARG A 15 0.58 -4.50 14.06
CA ARG A 15 1.21 -5.63 13.38
C ARG A 15 0.39 -6.08 12.18
N GLN A 16 -0.93 -5.95 12.28
CA GLN A 16 -1.88 -6.31 11.24
C GLN A 16 -2.69 -5.10 10.78
N LEU A 17 -2.90 -5.01 9.48
CA LEU A 17 -3.81 -4.07 8.85
C LEU A 17 -4.71 -4.84 7.88
N ARG A 18 -6.02 -4.60 7.93
CA ARG A 18 -6.99 -5.28 7.08
C ARG A 18 -7.81 -4.27 6.30
N PHE A 19 -7.95 -4.49 5.00
CA PHE A 19 -8.86 -3.78 4.11
C PHE A 19 -9.96 -4.74 3.70
N LEU A 20 -11.19 -4.47 4.13
CA LEU A 20 -12.36 -5.26 3.77
C LEU A 20 -13.27 -4.37 2.94
N ARG A 21 -13.40 -4.69 1.65
CA ARG A 21 -14.27 -3.94 0.75
C ARG A 21 -15.60 -4.66 0.60
N SER A 22 -16.68 -3.93 0.82
CA SER A 22 -18.03 -4.31 0.41
C SER A 22 -18.53 -3.37 -0.70
N PRO A 23 -19.66 -3.66 -1.35
CA PRO A 23 -20.25 -2.75 -2.33
C PRO A 23 -20.54 -1.34 -1.81
N ASP A 24 -20.84 -1.20 -0.51
CA ASP A 24 -21.29 0.03 0.15
C ASP A 24 -20.24 0.69 1.05
N ALA A 25 -19.14 0.00 1.36
CA ALA A 25 -18.12 0.52 2.26
C ALA A 25 -16.73 -0.07 2.03
N LEU A 26 -15.72 0.68 2.45
CA LEU A 26 -14.40 0.18 2.75
C LEU A 26 -14.22 0.20 4.27
N LEU A 27 -13.97 -0.97 4.85
CA LEU A 27 -13.51 -1.09 6.23
C LEU A 27 -11.99 -1.19 6.25
N VAL A 28 -11.35 -0.39 7.08
CA VAL A 28 -9.90 -0.43 7.30
C VAL A 28 -9.65 -0.64 8.78
N ALA A 29 -9.11 -1.80 9.14
CA ALA A 29 -8.94 -2.21 10.53
C ALA A 29 -7.47 -2.42 10.88
N HIS A 30 -7.01 -1.94 12.04
CA HIS A 30 -5.67 -2.24 12.55
C HIS A 30 -5.68 -2.64 14.03
N ASP A 31 -4.72 -3.47 14.41
CA ASP A 31 -4.54 -4.01 15.78
C ASP A 31 -3.55 -3.19 16.63
N GLY A 32 -3.17 -2.01 16.15
CA GLY A 32 -2.29 -1.08 16.84
C GLY A 32 -2.91 -0.43 18.07
N VAL A 33 -2.17 0.51 18.67
CA VAL A 33 -2.64 1.34 19.78
C VAL A 33 -3.98 1.99 19.42
N PRO A 34 -5.03 1.80 20.24
CA PRO A 34 -6.34 2.40 20.00
C PRO A 34 -6.28 3.92 19.96
N VAL A 35 -7.17 4.52 19.16
CA VAL A 35 -7.29 5.99 19.11
C VAL A 35 -7.74 6.53 20.47
N ARG A 36 -7.11 7.62 20.89
CA ARG A 36 -7.45 8.35 22.12
C ARG A 36 -8.33 9.54 21.79
N LEU A 37 -8.94 10.15 22.80
CA LEU A 37 -9.77 11.34 22.62
C LEU A 37 -9.05 12.48 21.86
N GLY A 38 -7.77 12.71 22.16
CA GLY A 38 -6.96 13.69 21.43
C GLY A 38 -6.81 13.35 19.95
N ASP A 39 -6.65 12.07 19.61
CA ASP A 39 -6.57 11.61 18.22
C ASP A 39 -7.91 11.82 17.51
N ILE A 40 -9.04 11.49 18.16
CA ILE A 40 -10.39 11.72 17.61
C ILE A 40 -10.58 13.18 17.18
N LEU A 41 -10.18 14.13 18.01
CA LEU A 41 -10.27 15.55 17.69
C LEU A 41 -9.35 15.94 16.51
N LEU A 42 -8.11 15.44 16.51
CA LEU A 42 -7.13 15.73 15.45
C LEU A 42 -7.53 15.13 14.09
N LEU A 43 -8.15 13.95 14.08
CA LEU A 43 -8.66 13.34 12.85
C LEU A 43 -9.75 14.20 12.19
N GLY A 44 -10.59 14.88 12.97
CA GLY A 44 -11.65 15.76 12.47
C GLY A 44 -11.18 17.13 11.98
N MET A 45 -9.99 17.56 12.41
CA MET A 45 -9.47 18.91 12.21
C MET A 45 -8.14 18.86 11.44
N PRO A 46 -8.14 18.64 10.10
CA PRO A 46 -6.92 18.44 9.31
C PRO A 46 -5.98 19.66 9.28
N TRP A 47 -6.46 20.85 9.65
CA TRP A 47 -5.64 22.06 9.82
C TRP A 47 -4.96 22.17 11.19
N LEU A 48 -5.31 21.30 12.15
CA LEU A 48 -4.70 21.24 13.48
C LEU A 48 -3.62 20.14 13.46
N SER A 49 -2.35 20.51 13.27
CA SER A 49 -1.24 19.54 13.27
C SER A 49 -0.81 19.20 14.70
N GLY A 50 -1.16 18.01 15.19
CA GLY A 50 -0.71 17.50 16.49
C GLY A 50 0.71 16.93 16.53
N LYS A 51 1.45 16.96 15.40
CA LYS A 51 2.76 16.28 15.24
C LYS A 51 3.93 17.25 15.02
N THR A 52 4.04 18.30 15.82
CA THR A 52 5.22 19.18 15.82
C THR A 52 6.41 18.63 16.63
N ALA A 53 6.23 17.54 17.39
CA ALA A 53 7.23 17.10 18.38
C ALA A 53 7.72 15.63 18.28
N ASP A 54 7.33 14.84 17.26
CA ASP A 54 7.79 13.43 17.14
C ASP A 54 8.44 13.15 15.78
N ALA A 55 9.77 13.22 15.68
CA ALA A 55 10.47 12.86 14.44
C ALA A 55 10.47 11.35 14.13
N ARG A 56 9.97 10.50 15.03
CA ARG A 56 9.79 9.08 14.74
C ARG A 56 8.53 8.83 13.94
N SER A 57 7.52 9.68 13.99
CA SER A 57 6.30 9.54 13.17
C SER A 57 6.65 9.46 11.68
N THR A 58 6.25 8.38 11.03
CA THR A 58 6.42 8.25 9.57
C THR A 58 5.41 9.11 8.82
N GLY A 59 4.23 9.33 9.42
CA GLY A 59 3.14 10.13 8.89
C GLY A 59 3.54 11.55 8.55
N ARG A 60 3.34 11.89 7.28
CA ARG A 60 3.22 13.25 6.75
C ARG A 60 2.02 13.90 7.47
N PHE A 61 2.11 15.20 7.73
CA PHE A 61 1.07 16.20 8.03
C PHE A 61 -0.42 15.78 7.92
N GLY A 62 -1.34 16.50 8.57
CA GLY A 62 -2.82 16.38 8.51
C GLY A 62 -3.49 16.35 7.11
N ILE A 63 -2.72 16.15 6.05
CA ILE A 63 -3.08 15.74 4.70
C ILE A 63 -3.60 14.29 4.64
N GLY A 64 -3.15 13.39 5.53
CA GLY A 64 -3.50 11.95 5.48
C GLY A 64 -5.00 11.66 5.49
N LEU A 65 -5.79 12.47 6.21
CA LEU A 65 -7.26 12.40 6.22
C LEU A 65 -7.97 13.33 5.23
N SER A 66 -7.29 14.36 4.73
CA SER A 66 -7.85 15.13 3.60
C SER A 66 -7.99 14.26 2.35
N THR A 67 -7.17 13.21 2.21
CA THR A 67 -7.34 12.22 1.14
C THR A 67 -8.51 11.27 1.41
N LEU A 68 -8.84 10.98 2.68
CA LEU A 68 -10.05 10.23 3.06
C LEU A 68 -11.30 11.05 2.70
N ARG A 69 -11.28 12.38 2.94
CA ARG A 69 -12.32 13.31 2.47
C ARG A 69 -12.52 13.32 0.96
N ALA A 70 -11.55 12.85 0.17
CA ALA A 70 -11.70 12.69 -1.27
C ALA A 70 -12.52 11.45 -1.66
N LEU A 71 -12.64 10.43 -0.77
CA LEU A 71 -13.59 9.34 -0.96
C LEU A 71 -14.96 9.67 -0.39
N ALA A 72 -15.00 10.16 0.84
CA ALA A 72 -16.26 10.28 1.55
C ALA A 72 -16.29 11.55 2.40
N THR A 73 -17.40 12.27 2.33
CA THR A 73 -17.69 13.42 3.18
C THR A 73 -18.13 13.00 4.58
N THR A 74 -18.53 11.74 4.73
CA THR A 74 -18.85 11.09 6.00
C THR A 74 -18.05 9.81 6.17
N TRP A 75 -17.61 9.52 7.38
CA TRP A 75 -16.88 8.28 7.71
C TRP A 75 -16.89 8.08 9.22
N GLU A 76 -16.62 6.86 9.66
CA GLU A 76 -16.78 6.45 11.05
C GLU A 76 -15.48 5.83 11.58
N VAL A 77 -15.24 5.98 12.89
CA VAL A 77 -14.18 5.29 13.63
C VAL A 77 -14.81 4.52 14.77
N HIS A 78 -14.46 3.24 14.81
CA HIS A 78 -14.90 2.30 15.81
C HIS A 78 -13.69 1.74 16.52
N CYS A 79 -13.55 2.04 17.80
CA CYS A 79 -12.57 1.41 18.68
C CYS A 79 -13.17 1.40 20.10
N HIS A 80 -12.62 0.63 21.02
CA HIS A 80 -13.07 0.76 22.40
C HIS A 80 -12.42 2.00 23.06
N PRO A 81 -13.17 2.92 23.70
CA PRO A 81 -14.63 2.99 23.83
C PRO A 81 -15.33 3.87 22.75
N PHE A 82 -14.59 4.49 21.83
CA PHE A 82 -15.12 5.48 20.89
C PHE A 82 -15.84 4.88 19.68
N GLN A 83 -17.08 5.30 19.47
CA GLN A 83 -17.88 4.99 18.29
C GLN A 83 -18.36 6.33 17.72
N VAL A 84 -17.63 6.86 16.74
CA VAL A 84 -17.83 8.24 16.27
C VAL A 84 -17.97 8.30 14.76
N ARG A 85 -18.85 9.18 14.30
CA ARG A 85 -18.97 9.58 12.90
C ARG A 85 -18.46 10.99 12.72
N TYR A 86 -17.72 11.19 11.64
CA TYR A 86 -17.34 12.50 11.14
C TYR A 86 -18.24 12.83 9.96
N ALA A 87 -18.88 13.99 10.00
CA ALA A 87 -19.69 14.53 8.92
C ALA A 87 -19.32 15.99 8.70
N GLY A 88 -18.44 16.24 7.73
CA GLY A 88 -17.81 17.56 7.57
C GLY A 88 -16.97 17.95 8.78
N LEU A 89 -17.44 18.93 9.56
CA LEU A 89 -16.80 19.40 10.79
C LEU A 89 -17.52 18.94 12.07
N THR A 90 -18.59 18.15 11.92
CA THR A 90 -19.35 17.59 13.02
C THR A 90 -18.79 16.24 13.43
N LEU A 91 -18.74 16.02 14.74
CA LEU A 91 -18.42 14.76 15.40
C LEU A 91 -19.68 14.26 16.12
N GLU A 92 -20.18 13.10 15.74
CA GLU A 92 -21.42 12.52 16.26
C GLU A 92 -21.16 11.15 16.88
N PRO A 93 -21.78 10.82 18.03
CA PRO A 93 -21.76 9.44 18.51
C PRO A 93 -22.61 8.57 17.57
N VAL A 94 -22.15 7.34 17.35
CA VAL A 94 -22.90 6.33 16.59
C VAL A 94 -23.02 5.04 17.37
N ALA A 95 -24.05 4.25 17.04
CA ALA A 95 -24.14 2.88 17.52
C ALA A 95 -22.93 2.08 17.03
N ARG A 96 -22.50 1.10 17.82
CA ARG A 96 -21.49 0.13 17.38
C ARG A 96 -22.07 -0.64 16.17
N PRO A 97 -21.39 -0.65 15.02
CA PRO A 97 -21.85 -1.43 13.88
C PRO A 97 -21.66 -2.92 14.15
N GLU A 98 -22.43 -3.74 13.45
CA GLU A 98 -22.13 -5.16 13.33
C GLU A 98 -20.90 -5.32 12.45
N LEU A 99 -19.75 -5.52 13.09
CA LEU A 99 -18.49 -5.79 12.44
C LEU A 99 -18.30 -7.30 12.33
N ARG A 100 -17.63 -7.72 11.26
CA ARG A 100 -17.24 -9.12 11.13
C ARG A 100 -16.32 -9.53 12.27
N GLU A 101 -16.38 -10.80 12.67
CA GLU A 101 -15.65 -11.35 13.81
C GLU A 101 -14.14 -11.07 13.73
N GLU A 102 -13.60 -11.05 12.52
CA GLU A 102 -12.18 -10.85 12.27
C GLU A 102 -11.68 -9.43 12.62
N ILE A 103 -12.57 -8.46 12.85
CA ILE A 103 -12.24 -7.06 13.16
C ILE A 103 -13.14 -6.45 14.25
N SER A 104 -13.90 -7.27 14.99
CA SER A 104 -14.87 -6.81 15.99
C SER A 104 -14.33 -6.76 17.43
N GLY A 105 -13.13 -7.29 17.66
CA GLY A 105 -12.46 -7.33 18.96
C GLY A 105 -12.03 -5.95 19.49
N PRO A 106 -11.84 -5.79 20.81
CA PRO A 106 -11.46 -4.53 21.45
C PRO A 106 -10.07 -4.00 21.05
N GLU A 107 -9.22 -4.86 20.48
CA GLU A 107 -7.91 -4.53 19.94
C GLU A 107 -7.97 -3.78 18.61
N TRP A 108 -9.10 -3.86 17.90
CA TRP A 108 -9.22 -3.27 16.57
C TRP A 108 -9.67 -1.82 16.65
N THR A 109 -8.95 -0.98 15.91
CA THR A 109 -9.46 0.30 15.44
C THR A 109 -9.93 0.11 14.01
N VAL A 110 -11.21 0.38 13.75
CA VAL A 110 -11.85 0.21 12.44
C VAL A 110 -12.35 1.54 11.92
N PHE A 111 -11.85 1.93 10.76
CA PHE A 111 -12.38 3.01 9.96
C PHE A 111 -13.42 2.45 9.00
N ARG A 112 -14.63 2.99 9.02
CA ARG A 112 -15.67 2.68 8.03
C ARG A 112 -15.86 3.87 7.10
N ILE A 113 -15.51 3.68 5.83
CA ILE A 113 -15.64 4.69 4.78
C ILE A 113 -16.77 4.24 3.85
N PRO A 114 -17.94 4.90 3.87
CA PRO A 114 -18.98 4.68 2.87
C PRO A 114 -18.45 4.87 1.45
N LEU A 115 -18.90 4.03 0.53
CA LEU A 115 -18.57 4.10 -0.90
C LEU A 115 -19.84 4.30 -1.71
N GLU A 116 -19.80 5.25 -2.64
CA GLU A 116 -20.84 5.36 -3.67
C GLU A 116 -20.72 4.21 -4.68
N PRO A 117 -21.80 3.86 -5.41
CA PRO A 117 -21.75 2.83 -6.44
C PRO A 117 -20.64 3.08 -7.48
N GLY A 118 -19.78 2.10 -7.68
CA GLY A 118 -18.63 2.18 -8.60
C GLY A 118 -17.42 2.95 -8.04
N GLN A 119 -17.53 3.55 -6.86
CA GLN A 119 -16.40 4.16 -6.17
C GLN A 119 -15.46 3.08 -5.64
N LEU A 120 -14.17 3.20 -5.97
CA LEU A 120 -13.12 2.23 -5.63
C LEU A 120 -13.52 0.77 -5.96
N PRO A 121 -13.56 0.40 -7.26
CA PRO A 121 -13.82 -0.98 -7.67
C PRO A 121 -12.83 -1.96 -7.02
N ALA A 122 -13.27 -3.17 -6.69
CA ALA A 122 -12.43 -4.19 -6.08
C ALA A 122 -11.13 -4.44 -6.87
N GLU A 123 -11.22 -4.54 -8.19
CA GLU A 123 -10.05 -4.69 -9.08
C GLU A 123 -9.02 -3.57 -8.91
N GLN A 124 -9.46 -2.33 -8.69
CA GLN A 124 -8.55 -1.20 -8.46
C GLN A 124 -7.85 -1.34 -7.10
N LEU A 125 -8.57 -1.77 -6.07
CA LEU A 125 -8.02 -2.04 -4.75
C LEU A 125 -6.97 -3.16 -4.81
N PHE A 126 -7.32 -4.29 -5.40
CA PHE A 126 -6.41 -5.43 -5.56
C PHE A 126 -5.21 -5.09 -6.43
N ALA A 127 -5.38 -4.44 -7.58
CA ALA A 127 -4.27 -4.03 -8.43
C ALA A 127 -3.28 -3.10 -7.70
N TRP A 128 -3.78 -2.23 -6.80
CA TRP A 128 -2.91 -1.40 -5.97
C TRP A 128 -2.06 -2.26 -5.03
N PHE A 129 -2.65 -3.23 -4.34
CA PHE A 129 -1.92 -4.11 -3.43
C PHE A 129 -1.06 -5.15 -4.13
N GLU A 130 -1.43 -5.60 -5.33
CA GLU A 130 -0.61 -6.49 -6.15
C GLU A 130 0.62 -5.79 -6.73
N SER A 131 0.57 -4.45 -6.86
CA SER A 131 1.76 -3.66 -7.15
C SER A 131 2.75 -3.62 -5.97
N TRP A 132 2.31 -4.00 -4.76
CA TRP A 132 3.15 -4.18 -3.59
C TRP A 132 3.58 -5.65 -3.52
N ASN A 133 4.86 -5.89 -3.28
CA ASN A 133 5.33 -7.22 -2.89
C ASN A 133 5.61 -7.23 -1.38
N ASP A 134 5.91 -8.40 -0.83
CA ASP A 134 6.27 -8.52 0.59
C ASP A 134 7.44 -7.61 0.99
N ALA A 135 8.35 -7.33 0.05
CA ALA A 135 9.47 -6.42 0.28
C ALA A 135 9.04 -4.96 0.49
N SER A 136 7.84 -4.56 0.06
CA SER A 136 7.26 -3.24 0.36
C SER A 136 7.06 -3.02 1.87
N LEU A 137 6.93 -4.10 2.66
CA LEU A 137 6.76 -4.03 4.11
C LEU A 137 8.10 -3.88 4.87
N LEU A 138 9.26 -4.10 4.23
CA LEU A 138 10.58 -4.12 4.90
C LEU A 138 10.94 -2.81 5.61
N PHE A 139 10.39 -1.70 5.16
CA PHE A 139 10.67 -0.36 5.70
C PHE A 139 9.57 0.14 6.64
N LEU A 140 8.53 -0.67 6.84
CA LEU A 140 7.56 -0.48 7.92
C LEU A 140 8.18 -1.06 9.19
N ARG A 141 7.94 -0.40 10.33
CA ARG A 141 8.59 -0.75 11.60
C ARG A 141 7.80 -1.76 12.40
N HIS A 142 6.49 -1.72 12.26
CA HIS A 142 5.56 -2.47 13.10
C HIS A 142 4.66 -3.39 12.28
N LEU A 143 4.22 -2.95 11.09
CA LEU A 143 3.36 -3.76 10.24
C LEU A 143 4.10 -4.98 9.70
N GLU A 144 3.53 -6.15 9.96
CA GLU A 144 4.02 -7.45 9.52
C GLU A 144 3.12 -8.05 8.45
N GLN A 145 1.83 -7.70 8.47
CA GLN A 145 0.85 -8.27 7.56
C GLN A 145 -0.16 -7.20 7.12
N ILE A 146 -0.47 -7.21 5.82
CA ILE A 146 -1.62 -6.49 5.29
C ILE A 146 -2.54 -7.51 4.63
N GLU A 147 -3.78 -7.57 5.05
CA GLU A 147 -4.81 -8.40 4.42
C GLU A 147 -5.77 -7.51 3.64
N VAL A 148 -6.15 -7.96 2.45
CA VAL A 148 -7.07 -7.23 1.57
C VAL A 148 -8.06 -8.22 1.02
N THR A 149 -9.34 -8.00 1.28
CA THR A 149 -10.41 -8.89 0.81
C THR A 149 -11.65 -8.11 0.38
N ASP A 150 -12.40 -8.65 -0.57
CA ASP A 150 -13.76 -8.21 -0.90
C ASP A 150 -14.83 -9.26 -0.54
N GLY A 151 -14.45 -10.29 0.21
CA GLY A 151 -15.28 -11.45 0.55
C GLY A 151 -15.13 -12.64 -0.40
N GLU A 152 -14.74 -12.41 -1.66
CA GLU A 152 -14.54 -13.48 -2.65
C GLU A 152 -13.05 -13.72 -2.93
N ARG A 153 -12.31 -12.63 -3.09
CA ARG A 153 -10.86 -12.60 -3.29
C ARG A 153 -10.18 -12.16 -1.99
N SER A 154 -8.97 -12.67 -1.76
CA SER A 154 -8.08 -12.18 -0.72
C SER A 154 -6.63 -12.17 -1.20
N THR A 155 -5.87 -11.16 -0.77
CA THR A 155 -4.42 -11.12 -0.88
C THR A 155 -3.82 -10.67 0.43
N VAL A 156 -2.66 -11.24 0.78
CA VAL A 156 -2.03 -11.09 2.08
C VAL A 156 -0.53 -10.87 1.93
N PRO A 157 -0.08 -9.66 1.57
CA PRO A 157 1.32 -9.29 1.73
C PRO A 157 1.78 -9.46 3.18
N GLY A 158 2.92 -10.13 3.38
CA GLY A 158 3.37 -10.49 4.73
C GLY A 158 4.87 -10.68 4.86
N LEU A 159 5.38 -10.34 6.05
CA LEU A 159 6.74 -10.63 6.48
C LEU A 159 6.72 -11.30 7.85
N SER A 160 7.49 -12.36 7.99
CA SER A 160 7.90 -12.87 9.30
C SER A 160 9.28 -12.34 9.65
N TRP A 161 9.50 -12.02 10.92
CA TRP A 161 10.75 -11.41 11.39
C TRP A 161 11.44 -12.29 12.44
N GLU A 162 12.75 -12.46 12.27
CA GLU A 162 13.59 -13.05 13.31
C GLU A 162 13.93 -12.04 14.40
N LYS A 163 14.39 -12.57 15.55
CA LYS A 163 14.86 -11.74 16.67
C LYS A 163 16.06 -10.91 16.24
N ALA A 164 16.00 -9.62 16.55
CA ALA A 164 17.09 -8.70 16.23
C ALA A 164 18.38 -9.07 16.98
N ALA A 165 19.46 -9.21 16.22
CA ALA A 165 20.82 -9.13 16.74
C ALA A 165 21.27 -7.68 16.82
N ARG A 166 22.27 -7.39 17.67
CA ARG A 166 22.90 -6.06 17.74
C ARG A 166 24.36 -6.18 17.38
N THR A 167 24.83 -5.27 16.54
CA THR A 167 26.24 -5.16 16.17
C THR A 167 26.65 -3.69 16.14
N ARG A 168 27.94 -3.43 15.97
CA ARG A 168 28.49 -2.08 15.79
C ARG A 168 29.13 -1.99 14.42
N VAL A 169 28.77 -0.94 13.66
CA VAL A 169 29.24 -0.72 12.30
C VAL A 169 29.63 0.76 12.16
N LYS A 170 30.70 1.02 11.41
CA LYS A 170 31.06 2.40 11.05
C LYS A 170 30.06 2.96 10.05
N VAL A 171 29.35 4.01 10.43
CA VAL A 171 28.45 4.78 9.57
C VAL A 171 28.94 6.23 9.56
N GLY A 172 29.33 6.75 8.40
CA GLY A 172 29.91 8.10 8.31
C GLY A 172 31.15 8.30 9.19
N GLY A 173 31.98 7.26 9.33
CA GLY A 173 33.18 7.27 10.20
C GLY A 173 32.90 7.10 11.69
N THR A 174 31.64 7.19 12.13
CA THR A 174 31.24 7.01 13.53
C THR A 174 30.80 5.58 13.80
N ASP A 175 31.30 5.00 14.88
CA ASP A 175 30.91 3.67 15.29
C ASP A 175 29.49 3.67 15.88
N THR A 176 28.56 3.05 15.15
CA THR A 176 27.11 3.16 15.40
C THR A 176 26.53 1.79 15.75
N GLY A 177 25.69 1.74 16.77
CA GLY A 177 24.93 0.54 17.10
C GLY A 177 23.86 0.28 16.03
N VAL A 178 23.88 -0.92 15.47
CA VAL A 178 22.96 -1.35 14.40
C VAL A 178 22.19 -2.58 14.87
N ALA A 179 20.86 -2.52 14.75
CA ALA A 179 20.02 -3.70 14.87
C ALA A 179 20.00 -4.42 13.53
N VAL A 180 20.25 -5.73 13.54
CA VAL A 180 20.21 -6.59 12.36
C VAL A 180 19.10 -7.59 12.54
N ARG A 181 18.19 -7.65 11.57
CA ARG A 181 17.05 -8.57 11.56
C ARG A 181 16.99 -9.30 10.23
N HIS A 182 16.36 -10.45 10.23
CA HIS A 182 16.01 -11.16 9.01
C HIS A 182 14.51 -11.13 8.84
N ALA A 183 14.07 -10.80 7.63
CA ALA A 183 12.69 -10.83 7.22
C ALA A 183 12.51 -11.91 6.16
N THR A 184 11.50 -12.75 6.32
CA THR A 184 11.16 -13.79 5.35
C THR A 184 9.81 -13.47 4.72
N THR A 185 9.77 -13.42 3.40
CA THR A 185 8.57 -13.19 2.60
C THR A 185 7.70 -14.45 2.54
N SER A 186 6.44 -14.31 2.09
CA SER A 186 5.55 -15.45 1.83
C SER A 186 6.09 -16.42 0.78
N GLU A 187 6.89 -15.92 -0.17
CA GLU A 187 7.63 -16.73 -1.16
C GLU A 187 8.98 -17.28 -0.64
N GLU A 188 9.23 -17.28 0.68
CA GLU A 188 10.45 -17.78 1.33
C GLU A 188 11.75 -17.03 0.94
N ALA A 189 11.64 -15.82 0.37
CA ALA A 189 12.79 -14.98 0.14
C ALA A 189 13.24 -14.34 1.46
N VAL A 190 14.53 -14.41 1.77
CA VAL A 190 15.09 -13.88 3.02
C VAL A 190 15.84 -12.58 2.76
N TRP A 191 15.52 -11.57 3.55
CA TRP A 191 16.15 -10.26 3.55
C TRP A 191 16.87 -10.02 4.86
N ARG A 192 18.09 -9.49 4.79
CA ARG A 192 18.79 -8.96 5.97
C ARG A 192 18.59 -7.46 6.04
N VAL A 193 17.97 -7.01 7.12
CA VAL A 193 17.63 -5.61 7.36
C VAL A 193 18.51 -5.05 8.47
N TYR A 194 19.12 -3.91 8.19
CA TYR A 194 19.95 -3.15 9.12
C TYR A 194 19.21 -1.88 9.50
N GLU A 195 19.01 -1.65 10.79
CA GLU A 195 18.34 -0.47 11.33
C GLU A 195 19.28 0.28 12.28
N ALA A 196 19.45 1.58 12.06
CA ALA A 196 20.34 2.41 12.87
C ALA A 196 19.76 3.82 13.12
N GLN A 197 20.24 4.46 14.18
CA GLN A 197 20.05 5.89 14.44
C GLN A 197 21.35 6.62 14.11
N VAL A 198 21.36 7.37 13.02
CA VAL A 198 22.57 8.00 12.49
C VAL A 198 22.53 9.50 12.71
N THR A 199 23.69 10.12 12.99
CA THR A 199 23.79 11.58 13.00
C THR A 199 23.66 12.07 11.55
N PRO A 200 22.66 12.90 11.23
CA PRO A 200 22.51 13.40 9.87
C PRO A 200 23.71 14.26 9.48
N HIS A 201 24.16 14.17 8.23
CA HIS A 201 25.16 15.09 7.72
C HIS A 201 24.57 16.51 7.66
N PRO A 202 25.34 17.58 7.94
CA PRO A 202 24.83 18.96 7.91
C PRO A 202 24.20 19.37 6.57
N GLU A 203 24.65 18.76 5.48
CA GLU A 203 24.15 19.00 4.12
C GLU A 203 22.88 18.21 3.78
N TRP A 204 22.50 17.24 4.62
CA TRP A 204 21.29 16.47 4.39
C TRP A 204 20.07 17.35 4.59
N LYS A 205 19.34 17.59 3.51
CA LYS A 205 18.02 18.19 3.57
C LYS A 205 17.00 17.07 3.59
N ARG A 206 16.25 16.94 4.69
CA ARG A 206 15.03 16.12 4.68
C ARG A 206 13.90 16.96 4.09
N HIS A 207 13.24 16.43 3.08
CA HIS A 207 12.01 17.02 2.58
C HIS A 207 10.96 17.03 3.70
N HIS A 208 10.64 18.22 4.21
CA HIS A 208 9.51 18.49 5.10
C HIS A 208 9.51 17.75 6.45
N LYS A 209 10.68 17.35 6.98
CA LYS A 209 10.83 16.81 8.35
C LYS A 209 11.95 17.54 9.09
N ALA A 210 11.78 17.75 10.40
CA ALA A 210 12.88 18.22 11.24
C ALA A 210 14.04 17.22 11.17
N LEU A 211 15.25 17.73 10.96
CA LEU A 211 16.48 17.00 11.24
C LEU A 211 16.72 17.08 12.74
N GLU A 212 16.28 16.06 13.47
CA GLU A 212 16.72 15.88 14.86
C GLU A 212 18.21 15.50 14.90
N ALA A 213 18.80 15.54 16.10
CA ALA A 213 20.20 15.16 16.31
C ALA A 213 20.53 13.73 15.82
N LYS A 214 19.53 12.87 15.68
CA LYS A 214 19.63 11.53 15.07
C LYS A 214 18.46 11.28 14.12
N ALA A 215 18.73 10.64 12.99
CA ALA A 215 17.72 10.19 12.04
C ALA A 215 17.72 8.65 11.93
N PRO A 216 16.54 8.02 11.78
CA PRO A 216 16.46 6.61 11.46
C PRO A 216 16.97 6.35 10.04
N ALA A 217 17.81 5.33 9.89
CA ALA A 217 18.25 4.79 8.61
C ALA A 217 18.03 3.28 8.59
N THR A 218 17.44 2.79 7.50
CA THR A 218 17.16 1.37 7.28
C THR A 218 17.70 0.96 5.92
N VAL A 219 18.43 -0.15 5.85
CA VAL A 219 18.92 -0.74 4.60
C VAL A 219 18.62 -2.23 4.60
N ALA A 220 18.08 -2.74 3.50
CA ALA A 220 17.75 -4.15 3.34
C ALA A 220 18.54 -4.75 2.17
N PHE A 221 19.10 -5.94 2.40
CA PHE A 221 19.84 -6.71 1.38
C PHE A 221 19.21 -8.09 1.21
N PRO A 222 18.96 -8.54 -0.03
CA PRO A 222 18.47 -9.89 -0.26
C PRO A 222 19.59 -10.90 0.02
N LEU A 223 19.27 -12.00 0.69
CA LEU A 223 20.18 -13.14 0.87
C LEU A 223 19.88 -14.16 -0.23
N TRP A 224 20.77 -14.29 -1.23
CA TRP A 224 20.60 -15.13 -2.43
C TRP A 224 20.96 -16.62 -2.18
N PRO A 225 20.37 -17.61 -2.90
CA PRO A 225 19.40 -17.49 -4.01
C PRO A 225 17.95 -17.84 -3.65
N PRO A 226 16.95 -17.13 -4.22
CA PRO A 226 15.62 -17.68 -4.39
C PRO A 226 15.68 -18.86 -5.38
N ARG A 227 15.07 -20.00 -5.03
CA ARG A 227 14.98 -21.16 -5.92
C ARG A 227 14.17 -20.79 -7.17
N PRO A 228 14.54 -21.26 -8.37
CA PRO A 228 13.73 -21.03 -9.57
C PRO A 228 12.34 -21.66 -9.38
N ARG A 229 11.29 -20.90 -9.73
CA ARG A 229 9.90 -21.38 -9.82
C ARG A 229 9.88 -22.69 -10.60
N GLN A 230 9.61 -23.82 -9.92
CA GLN A 230 9.29 -25.05 -10.63
C GLN A 230 7.95 -24.81 -11.32
N ARG A 231 7.98 -24.65 -12.64
CA ARG A 231 6.76 -24.75 -13.44
C ARG A 231 6.09 -26.09 -13.09
N PRO A 232 4.76 -26.12 -12.89
CA PRO A 232 4.07 -27.38 -12.67
C PRO A 232 4.42 -28.33 -13.82
N ARG A 233 4.97 -29.49 -13.48
CA ARG A 233 5.23 -30.55 -14.45
C ARG A 233 3.89 -30.93 -15.05
N GLY A 234 3.65 -30.49 -16.29
CA GLY A 234 2.56 -31.01 -17.10
C GLY A 234 2.64 -32.54 -17.17
N PRO A 235 1.51 -33.23 -17.32
CA PRO A 235 1.46 -34.69 -17.22
C PRO A 235 2.41 -35.32 -18.22
N ALA A 236 3.19 -36.29 -17.74
CA ALA A 236 4.13 -37.07 -18.52
C ALA A 236 3.42 -37.69 -19.72
N ARG A 237 3.72 -37.21 -20.94
CA ARG A 237 3.32 -37.90 -22.16
C ARG A 237 4.01 -39.26 -22.19
N ARG A 238 3.22 -40.32 -21.96
CA ARG A 238 3.57 -41.70 -22.32
C ARG A 238 3.98 -41.73 -23.78
N THR A 239 5.26 -41.94 -24.05
CA THR A 239 5.75 -42.26 -25.39
C THR A 239 5.50 -43.74 -25.66
N SER A 240 4.44 -44.04 -26.42
CA SER A 240 4.30 -45.35 -27.07
C SER A 240 5.29 -45.44 -28.23
N ARG A 241 6.18 -46.44 -28.14
CA ARG A 241 6.98 -46.94 -29.27
C ARG A 241 6.07 -47.23 -30.46
N HIS A 242 6.43 -46.76 -31.67
CA HIS A 242 6.35 -47.54 -32.91
C HIS A 242 7.08 -46.83 -34.07
N GLY A 243 7.88 -47.62 -34.80
CA GLY A 243 8.07 -47.50 -36.24
C GLY A 243 8.83 -46.31 -36.82
N ARG A 244 10.12 -46.53 -37.15
CA ARG A 244 10.81 -45.84 -38.25
C ARG A 244 10.08 -46.13 -39.58
N PRO A 245 10.08 -45.21 -40.57
CA PRO A 245 11.28 -45.05 -41.42
C PRO A 245 11.63 -43.60 -41.82
N ARG A 246 12.92 -43.40 -42.09
CA ARG A 246 13.49 -42.30 -42.92
C ARG A 246 13.09 -42.57 -44.40
N PRO A 247 12.97 -41.58 -45.33
CA PRO A 247 14.12 -40.73 -45.66
C PRO A 247 13.89 -39.35 -46.34
N HIS A 248 15.03 -38.67 -46.47
CA HIS A 248 15.47 -37.67 -47.46
C HIS A 248 15.07 -36.18 -47.43
N PRO A 249 16.01 -35.29 -47.83
CA PRO A 249 15.95 -33.85 -47.61
C PRO A 249 15.45 -33.08 -48.85
N VAL A 250 14.73 -31.98 -48.65
CA VAL A 250 14.45 -31.00 -49.72
C VAL A 250 14.69 -29.59 -49.21
N ARG A 251 15.42 -28.84 -50.04
CA ARG A 251 15.92 -27.47 -49.89
C ARG A 251 14.82 -26.40 -50.08
N PRO A 252 15.12 -25.11 -49.82
CA PRO A 252 14.15 -24.07 -49.44
C PRO A 252 13.54 -23.34 -50.63
N CYS A 253 12.36 -22.72 -50.45
CA CYS A 253 11.92 -21.62 -51.31
C CYS A 253 10.89 -20.67 -50.65
N ARG A 254 11.26 -19.38 -50.71
CA ARG A 254 10.45 -18.21 -51.09
C ARG A 254 9.37 -17.66 -50.13
N GLN A 255 9.66 -16.43 -49.68
CA GLN A 255 8.68 -15.36 -49.42
C GLN A 255 7.78 -15.12 -50.65
N PRO A 256 6.60 -14.50 -50.45
CA PRO A 256 6.47 -13.13 -50.96
C PRO A 256 5.72 -12.14 -50.06
N ARG A 257 6.21 -10.90 -50.17
CA ARG A 257 5.61 -9.56 -50.03
C ARG A 257 4.09 -9.44 -49.81
N GLY A 258 3.74 -8.56 -48.87
CA GLY A 258 3.05 -7.30 -49.18
C GLY A 258 1.56 -7.20 -48.82
N LEU A 259 1.22 -6.22 -47.98
CA LEU A 259 0.35 -5.05 -48.29
C LEU A 259 -0.24 -4.46 -47.00
N CYS A 260 0.33 -3.32 -46.59
CA CYS A 260 -0.33 -2.38 -45.68
C CYS A 260 -1.43 -1.65 -46.45
N ARG A 261 -2.64 -1.59 -45.89
CA ARG A 261 -3.67 -0.60 -46.22
C ARG A 261 -4.10 0.10 -44.94
N GLN A 262 -3.96 1.42 -44.91
CA GLN A 262 -4.56 2.33 -43.94
C GLN A 262 -6.07 2.51 -44.25
N PRO A 263 -6.92 2.76 -43.24
CA PRO A 263 -8.22 3.40 -43.41
C PRO A 263 -8.17 4.92 -43.09
N PRO A 264 -9.06 5.75 -43.69
CA PRO A 264 -9.08 7.20 -43.53
C PRO A 264 -9.95 7.73 -42.36
N GLU A 265 -9.75 9.03 -42.09
CA GLU A 265 -10.30 9.95 -41.07
C GLU A 265 -11.79 9.88 -40.69
N PRO A 266 -12.19 10.66 -39.66
CA PRO A 266 -13.14 11.74 -39.99
C PRO A 266 -12.81 13.13 -39.42
N ALA A 267 -12.76 14.09 -40.36
CA ALA A 267 -13.37 15.42 -40.39
C ALA A 267 -13.66 16.18 -39.08
N VAL A 268 -12.90 17.27 -38.91
CA VAL A 268 -13.15 18.41 -38.02
C VAL A 268 -14.30 19.27 -38.58
N ARG A 269 -15.33 19.55 -37.77
CA ARG A 269 -16.31 20.63 -38.02
C ARG A 269 -16.01 21.82 -37.12
N ALA A 270 -15.69 22.96 -37.73
CA ALA A 270 -15.67 24.28 -37.12
C ALA A 270 -16.62 25.18 -37.90
N ALA A 271 -17.59 25.80 -37.22
CA ALA A 271 -18.23 27.04 -37.69
C ALA A 271 -19.00 27.75 -36.54
N ASP A 272 -18.81 29.06 -36.55
CA ASP A 272 -19.69 30.14 -36.10
C ASP A 272 -19.96 30.43 -34.61
N ARG A 273 -19.19 31.38 -34.08
CA ARG A 273 -19.72 32.49 -33.27
C ARG A 273 -19.01 33.80 -33.57
N ARG A 274 -19.78 34.83 -33.96
CA ARG A 274 -19.42 36.26 -33.91
C ARG A 274 -20.66 37.11 -33.52
N PRO A 275 -20.47 38.36 -33.08
CA PRO A 275 -20.99 38.86 -31.79
C PRO A 275 -22.11 39.91 -31.94
N VAL A 276 -22.81 40.21 -30.84
CA VAL A 276 -23.57 41.47 -30.65
C VAL A 276 -23.39 41.95 -29.21
N GLY A 277 -23.02 43.23 -29.06
CA GLY A 277 -22.75 43.89 -27.77
C GLY A 277 -23.92 44.70 -27.21
N GLY A 278 -23.63 45.50 -26.17
CA GLY A 278 -24.54 46.50 -25.56
C GLY A 278 -24.46 46.50 -24.04
N ARG A 279 -23.53 47.26 -23.44
CA ARG A 279 -23.69 48.60 -22.83
C ARG A 279 -24.32 48.63 -21.42
N ARG A 280 -23.50 49.12 -20.48
CA ARG A 280 -23.79 49.66 -19.15
C ARG A 280 -24.74 50.88 -19.21
N PRO A 281 -25.36 51.26 -18.08
CA PRO A 281 -24.74 52.23 -17.16
C PRO A 281 -24.17 51.61 -15.88
#